data_AF-A0A959I0U3-F1
#
_entry.id   AF-A0A959I0U3-F1
#
_cell.length_a   1.000
_cell.length_b   1.000
_cell.length_c   1.000
_cell.angle_alpha   90.00
_cell.angle_beta   90.00
_cell.angle_gamma   90.00
#
_symmetry.space_group_name_H-M   'P 1'
#
loop_
_entity.id
_entity.type
_entity.pdbx_description
1 polymer ?
#
loop_
_entity_poly.entity_id
_entity_poly.type
_entity_poly.pdbx_seq_one_letter_code
_entity_poly.pdbx_strand_id
1 'polypeptide(L)'
;MRISFFLLLCLFFRPLWAQEYNCTNINSLSSASILIPDSLDAALEGNPLPVGSVIKVLYNNNGELECGGYIEWQGENTILNARGSDGLINGFAPGEAYRFAVTLPDGCTLLAEGATFQQAAFITGGGAFQQDGISLLTTLELSFTLAATIQIQADTCNANTGAAFVDGQGGAPPYSIAWADFSDTTFSQPQLSAGAYGFTLTDAYGCSTADTLAIPFSPCPALTCNATCNGRPDDAAGCVPFQVNFTDASSSEAGIQSWQWDFGDGNTSNDANPAHIYQVVGAYTATLTIDDGYRTSSKSFEIDVFKKPEAAWSATYETCFPNQVSLEGESEGVITNWNWVFEDGQQLNASSGELQFEGFNTSVAGTLFILDTNGCSNQLELILEIPEAYDLEISDLTLADPSCGEANGSIEASISGGAMPYDFDWLHDDALENGLAEGLLPGAYAFTITDANGCSTEQNLSLEDNTEVPQPELGQDTAFCEDVVFVLDGHIANATFQ
;
A
#
# COMPACT_ATOMS: atom_id res chain seq x y z
N MET A 1 -25.91 -13.56 2.69
CA MET A 1 -26.57 -14.76 3.25
C MET A 1 -27.99 -14.40 3.71
N ARG A 2 -28.97 -14.50 2.81
CA ARG A 2 -30.40 -14.57 3.11
C ARG A 2 -30.98 -15.61 2.16
N ILE A 3 -31.36 -16.74 2.72
CA ILE A 3 -31.81 -17.94 2.03
C ILE A 3 -33.35 -17.99 2.14
N SER A 4 -33.98 -18.20 0.98
CA SER A 4 -35.29 -18.81 0.72
C SER A 4 -36.57 -18.13 1.23
N PHE A 5 -37.51 -17.90 0.31
CA PHE A 5 -38.69 -18.76 0.11
C PHE A 5 -39.43 -18.30 -1.17
N PHE A 6 -39.15 -18.93 -2.31
CA PHE A 6 -40.10 -18.98 -3.42
C PHE A 6 -40.56 -20.43 -3.55
N LEU A 7 -41.72 -20.68 -2.98
CA LEU A 7 -42.45 -21.93 -3.09
C LEU A 7 -43.00 -22.01 -4.52
N LEU A 8 -42.20 -22.49 -5.47
CA LEU A 8 -42.69 -22.76 -6.82
C LEU A 8 -43.27 -24.18 -6.83
N LEU A 9 -44.59 -24.25 -6.75
CA LEU A 9 -45.39 -25.42 -7.00
C LEU A 9 -45.18 -25.83 -8.47
N CYS A 10 -44.15 -26.65 -8.75
CA CYS A 10 -43.99 -27.32 -10.05
C CYS A 10 -45.10 -28.37 -10.20
N LEU A 11 -46.31 -27.90 -10.50
CA LEU A 11 -47.29 -28.70 -11.22
C LEU A 11 -46.74 -28.86 -12.64
N PHE A 12 -46.32 -30.08 -12.97
CA PHE A 12 -46.17 -30.53 -14.35
C PHE A 12 -47.52 -30.39 -15.06
N PHE A 13 -47.88 -29.18 -15.49
CA PHE A 13 -48.80 -29.01 -16.60
C PHE A 13 -48.01 -29.36 -17.85
N ARG A 14 -48.05 -30.63 -18.25
CA ARG A 14 -47.94 -30.93 -19.67
C ARG A 14 -49.06 -30.11 -20.34
N PRO A 15 -48.77 -29.19 -21.27
CA PRO A 15 -49.83 -28.59 -22.06
C PRO A 15 -50.60 -29.73 -22.73
N LEU A 16 -51.91 -29.77 -22.51
CA LEU A 16 -52.84 -30.77 -23.02
C LEU A 16 -53.04 -30.70 -24.56
N TRP A 17 -52.14 -30.00 -25.27
CA TRP A 17 -52.32 -29.61 -26.68
C TRP A 17 -51.20 -30.12 -27.60
N ALA A 18 -50.17 -30.79 -27.08
CA ALA A 18 -49.16 -31.48 -27.90
C ALA A 18 -49.63 -32.90 -28.31
N GLN A 19 -50.91 -33.05 -28.65
CA GLN A 19 -51.44 -34.30 -29.15
C GLN A 19 -51.21 -34.34 -30.66
N GLU A 20 -50.50 -35.35 -31.17
CA GLU A 20 -50.54 -35.63 -32.60
C GLU A 20 -51.99 -35.93 -32.98
N TYR A 21 -52.65 -34.95 -33.61
CA TYR A 21 -53.98 -35.14 -34.16
C TYR A 21 -53.86 -36.13 -35.33
N ASN A 22 -54.23 -37.38 -35.05
CA ASN A 22 -54.12 -38.52 -35.94
C ASN A 22 -55.23 -38.44 -36.99
N CYS A 23 -55.02 -37.61 -38.01
CA CYS A 23 -55.97 -37.43 -39.09
C CYS A 23 -55.82 -38.57 -40.10
N THR A 24 -56.89 -39.29 -40.41
CA THR A 24 -56.90 -40.23 -41.54
C THR A 24 -57.21 -39.51 -42.85
N ASN A 25 -56.54 -39.87 -43.94
CA ASN A 25 -56.73 -39.23 -45.23
C ASN A 25 -58.19 -39.40 -45.71
N ILE A 26 -58.89 -38.30 -45.92
CA ILE A 26 -60.31 -38.31 -46.27
C ILE A 26 -60.49 -38.20 -47.79
N ASN A 27 -59.84 -39.09 -48.54
CA ASN A 27 -60.05 -39.20 -49.99
C ASN A 27 -61.33 -39.95 -50.37
N SER A 28 -62.14 -40.42 -49.40
CA SER A 28 -63.28 -41.30 -49.69
C SER A 28 -64.58 -41.04 -48.91
N LEU A 29 -64.71 -39.93 -48.16
CA LEU A 29 -65.99 -39.59 -47.50
C LEU A 29 -66.75 -38.55 -48.33
N SER A 30 -67.95 -38.92 -48.77
CA SER A 30 -68.85 -38.11 -49.60
C SER A 30 -69.70 -37.12 -48.80
N SER A 31 -69.13 -36.44 -47.79
CA SER A 31 -69.96 -35.61 -46.92
C SER A 31 -69.19 -34.46 -46.28
N ALA A 32 -69.49 -33.25 -46.76
CA ALA A 32 -68.96 -31.92 -46.44
C ALA A 32 -67.50 -31.67 -46.87
N SER A 33 -67.33 -30.61 -47.67
CA SER A 33 -66.08 -30.23 -48.34
C SER A 33 -65.81 -28.74 -48.13
N ILE A 34 -64.58 -28.37 -47.81
CA ILE A 34 -64.12 -26.99 -47.68
C ILE A 34 -63.28 -26.69 -48.91
N LEU A 35 -63.58 -25.60 -49.60
CA LEU A 35 -62.75 -25.09 -50.70
C LEU A 35 -61.86 -23.96 -50.19
N ILE A 36 -60.57 -24.03 -50.52
CA ILE A 36 -59.63 -22.91 -50.38
C ILE A 36 -59.64 -22.14 -51.71
N PRO A 37 -60.12 -20.87 -51.76
CA PRO A 37 -60.29 -20.12 -53.01
C PRO A 37 -58.99 -19.59 -53.64
N ASP A 38 -58.96 -19.48 -54.98
CA ASP A 38 -57.85 -18.92 -55.78
C ASP A 38 -57.40 -17.50 -55.37
N SER A 39 -58.29 -16.69 -54.80
CA SER A 39 -58.00 -15.29 -54.44
C SER A 39 -57.28 -15.15 -53.09
N LEU A 40 -57.19 -16.25 -52.35
CA LEU A 40 -56.40 -16.38 -51.14
C LEU A 40 -55.45 -17.56 -51.37
N ASP A 41 -54.32 -17.28 -52.00
CA ASP A 41 -53.19 -18.18 -51.93
C ASP A 41 -52.99 -18.52 -50.44
N ALA A 42 -53.13 -19.79 -50.06
CA ALA A 42 -52.88 -20.18 -48.68
C ALA A 42 -51.46 -19.72 -48.37
N ALA A 43 -51.32 -18.76 -47.47
CA ALA A 43 -50.09 -17.99 -47.34
C ALA A 43 -49.64 -17.91 -45.88
N LEU A 44 -48.33 -17.99 -45.71
CA LEU A 44 -47.63 -17.69 -44.48
C LEU A 44 -47.01 -16.30 -44.63
N GLU A 45 -47.47 -15.34 -43.82
CA GLU A 45 -47.01 -13.93 -43.89
C GLU A 45 -47.10 -13.30 -45.30
N GLY A 46 -48.15 -13.66 -46.05
CA GLY A 46 -48.39 -13.18 -47.41
C GLY A 46 -47.58 -13.90 -48.50
N ASN A 47 -46.75 -14.90 -48.17
CA ASN A 47 -46.07 -15.75 -49.14
C ASN A 47 -46.82 -17.09 -49.32
N PRO A 48 -46.98 -17.60 -50.55
CA PRO A 48 -47.66 -18.89 -50.79
C PRO A 48 -47.05 -20.04 -49.99
N LEU A 49 -47.89 -20.92 -49.43
CA LEU A 49 -47.45 -22.10 -48.71
C LEU A 49 -46.65 -23.04 -49.64
N PRO A 50 -45.53 -23.61 -49.16
CA PRO A 50 -44.74 -24.57 -49.92
C PRO A 50 -45.55 -25.82 -50.31
N VAL A 51 -45.37 -26.31 -51.55
CA VAL A 51 -45.89 -27.63 -51.98
C VAL A 51 -45.37 -28.71 -51.03
N GLY A 52 -46.25 -29.59 -50.57
CA GLY A 52 -45.97 -30.61 -49.55
C GLY A 52 -46.37 -30.21 -48.12
N SER A 53 -46.81 -28.97 -47.89
CA SER A 53 -47.36 -28.56 -46.59
C SER A 53 -48.66 -29.33 -46.28
N VAL A 54 -48.84 -29.80 -45.04
CA VAL A 54 -50.05 -30.52 -44.62
C VAL A 54 -50.98 -29.57 -43.88
N ILE A 55 -52.17 -29.32 -44.43
CA ILE A 55 -53.20 -28.48 -43.82
C ILE A 55 -54.24 -29.39 -43.16
N LYS A 56 -54.35 -29.31 -41.83
CA LYS A 56 -55.33 -30.04 -41.00
C LYS A 56 -56.44 -29.10 -40.55
N VAL A 57 -57.69 -29.56 -40.62
CA VAL A 57 -58.83 -28.89 -39.99
C VAL A 57 -59.13 -29.56 -38.66
N LEU A 58 -59.17 -28.76 -37.60
CA LEU A 58 -59.54 -29.16 -36.25
C LEU A 58 -60.84 -28.47 -35.88
N TYR A 59 -61.86 -29.23 -35.48
CA TYR A 59 -63.14 -28.69 -35.02
C TYR A 59 -63.34 -28.98 -33.53
N ASN A 60 -64.19 -28.18 -32.89
CA ASN A 60 -64.49 -28.32 -31.47
C ASN A 60 -65.70 -29.25 -31.27
N ASN A 61 -65.50 -30.35 -30.55
CA ASN A 61 -66.56 -31.23 -30.08
C ASN A 61 -66.67 -31.10 -28.55
N ASN A 62 -67.65 -30.32 -28.06
CA ASN A 62 -67.95 -30.15 -26.63
C ASN A 62 -66.75 -29.77 -25.72
N GLY A 63 -65.80 -28.99 -26.23
CA GLY A 63 -64.65 -28.46 -25.48
C GLY A 63 -63.31 -29.15 -25.78
N GLU A 64 -63.28 -30.17 -26.64
CA GLU A 64 -62.07 -30.87 -27.07
C GLU A 64 -61.90 -30.75 -28.60
N LEU A 65 -60.67 -30.52 -29.07
CA LEU A 65 -60.38 -30.42 -30.50
C LEU A 65 -60.26 -31.82 -31.11
N GLU A 66 -61.09 -32.14 -32.10
CA GLU A 66 -61.01 -33.38 -32.87
C GLU A 66 -60.58 -33.09 -34.32
N CYS A 67 -59.87 -34.05 -34.95
CA CYS A 67 -59.45 -33.88 -36.33
C CYS A 67 -60.63 -34.10 -37.30
N GLY A 68 -60.94 -33.08 -38.09
CA GLY A 68 -61.97 -33.12 -39.15
C GLY A 68 -61.47 -33.66 -40.49
N GLY A 69 -60.17 -33.56 -40.76
CA GLY A 69 -59.53 -34.01 -41.99
C GLY A 69 -58.20 -33.31 -42.25
N TYR A 70 -57.45 -33.78 -43.26
CA TYR A 70 -56.25 -33.10 -43.74
C TYR A 70 -56.08 -33.21 -45.25
N ILE A 71 -55.34 -32.26 -45.82
CA ILE A 71 -54.86 -32.29 -47.21
C ILE A 71 -53.36 -32.02 -47.24
N GLU A 72 -52.68 -32.54 -48.24
CA GLU A 72 -51.32 -32.16 -48.59
C GLU A 72 -51.38 -31.13 -49.72
N TRP A 73 -50.86 -29.94 -49.46
CA TRP A 73 -50.89 -28.80 -50.36
C TRP A 73 -50.09 -29.08 -51.62
N GLN A 74 -50.77 -29.06 -52.77
CA GLN A 74 -50.16 -29.32 -54.08
C GLN A 74 -49.82 -28.04 -54.86
N GLY A 75 -49.99 -26.86 -54.25
CA GLY A 75 -49.75 -25.57 -54.92
C GLY A 75 -50.91 -25.03 -55.77
N GLU A 76 -52.08 -25.69 -55.73
CA GLU A 76 -53.30 -25.29 -56.45
C GLU A 76 -54.52 -25.42 -55.53
N ASN A 77 -55.68 -24.91 -55.98
CA ASN A 77 -56.96 -25.09 -55.30
C ASN A 77 -57.19 -26.53 -54.88
N THR A 78 -57.40 -26.74 -53.58
CA THR A 78 -57.61 -28.05 -53.01
C THR A 78 -58.89 -28.07 -52.18
N ILE A 79 -59.57 -29.20 -52.21
CA ILE A 79 -60.78 -29.46 -51.43
C ILE A 79 -60.40 -30.29 -50.22
N LEU A 80 -60.82 -29.85 -49.04
CA LEU A 80 -60.61 -30.54 -47.78
C LEU A 80 -61.95 -31.01 -47.20
N ASN A 81 -62.13 -32.30 -46.96
CA ASN A 81 -63.35 -32.80 -46.33
C ASN A 81 -63.28 -32.64 -44.81
N ALA A 82 -64.34 -32.11 -44.18
CA ALA A 82 -64.45 -31.97 -42.73
C ALA A 82 -65.91 -31.97 -42.25
N ARG A 83 -66.15 -32.35 -40.99
CA ARG A 83 -67.49 -32.42 -40.36
C ARG A 83 -67.74 -31.22 -39.44
N GLY A 84 -69.00 -30.80 -39.34
CA GLY A 84 -69.45 -29.77 -38.39
C GLY A 84 -69.52 -30.27 -36.95
N SER A 85 -69.79 -29.36 -36.01
CA SER A 85 -69.78 -29.62 -34.56
C SER A 85 -70.83 -30.65 -34.07
N ASP A 86 -71.83 -30.95 -34.89
CA ASP A 86 -72.90 -31.92 -34.62
C ASP A 86 -72.57 -33.36 -35.08
N GLY A 87 -71.41 -33.58 -35.73
CA GLY A 87 -71.00 -34.86 -36.29
C GLY A 87 -71.80 -35.31 -37.52
N LEU A 88 -72.78 -34.51 -37.95
CA LEU A 88 -73.66 -34.81 -39.07
C LEU A 88 -73.06 -34.30 -40.39
N ILE A 89 -73.66 -34.74 -41.49
CA ILE A 89 -73.22 -34.49 -42.87
C ILE A 89 -73.61 -33.08 -43.37
N ASN A 90 -74.19 -32.24 -42.51
CA ASN A 90 -74.85 -31.00 -42.93
C ASN A 90 -73.91 -29.80 -43.19
N GLY A 91 -72.59 -30.02 -43.20
CA GLY A 91 -71.58 -28.96 -43.33
C GLY A 91 -71.45 -28.09 -42.08
N PHE A 92 -70.58 -27.08 -42.15
CA PHE A 92 -70.40 -26.11 -41.06
C PHE A 92 -71.52 -25.06 -41.09
N ALA A 93 -72.07 -24.73 -39.93
CA ALA A 93 -73.01 -23.62 -39.84
C ALA A 93 -72.27 -22.27 -39.99
N PRO A 94 -72.88 -21.27 -40.65
CA PRO A 94 -72.31 -19.93 -40.73
C PRO A 94 -71.97 -19.39 -39.32
N GLY A 95 -70.71 -18.99 -39.13
CA GLY A 95 -70.22 -18.46 -37.84
C GLY A 95 -69.68 -19.50 -36.85
N GLU A 96 -69.65 -20.80 -37.19
CA GLU A 96 -68.89 -21.77 -36.39
C GLU A 96 -67.39 -21.50 -36.44
N ALA A 97 -66.73 -21.62 -35.28
CA ALA A 97 -65.30 -21.42 -35.11
C ALA A 97 -64.55 -22.76 -35.14
N TYR A 98 -63.41 -22.78 -35.82
CA TYR A 98 -62.52 -23.93 -35.99
C TYR A 98 -61.06 -23.45 -36.00
N ARG A 99 -60.13 -24.38 -35.99
CA ARG A 99 -58.69 -24.09 -36.01
C ARG A 99 -58.03 -24.86 -37.14
N PHE A 100 -57.01 -24.27 -37.76
CA PHE A 100 -56.14 -25.00 -38.66
C PHE A 100 -54.81 -25.29 -37.99
N ALA A 101 -54.27 -26.46 -38.31
CA ALA A 101 -52.85 -26.74 -38.10
C ALA A 101 -52.20 -26.93 -39.48
N VAL A 102 -51.18 -26.14 -39.78
CA VAL A 102 -50.39 -26.26 -41.01
C VAL A 102 -49.02 -26.78 -40.64
N THR A 103 -48.71 -28.01 -41.04
CA THR A 103 -47.38 -28.58 -40.91
C THR A 103 -46.61 -28.32 -42.19
N LEU A 104 -45.54 -27.52 -42.13
CA LEU A 104 -44.65 -27.25 -43.24
C LEU A 104 -43.80 -28.50 -43.57
N PRO A 105 -43.20 -28.59 -44.77
CA PRO A 105 -42.37 -29.74 -45.16
C PRO A 105 -41.17 -30.01 -44.26
N ASP A 106 -40.71 -29.00 -43.51
CA ASP A 106 -39.63 -29.11 -42.53
C ASP A 106 -40.08 -29.65 -41.16
N GLY A 107 -41.39 -29.91 -40.98
CA GLY A 107 -41.99 -30.43 -39.76
C GLY A 107 -42.53 -29.38 -38.79
N CYS A 108 -42.30 -28.09 -39.03
CA CYS A 108 -42.84 -27.00 -38.21
C CYS A 108 -44.36 -26.95 -38.35
N THR A 109 -45.10 -27.01 -37.23
CA THR A 109 -46.57 -26.94 -37.23
C THR A 109 -47.07 -25.59 -36.70
N LEU A 110 -47.77 -24.85 -37.55
CA LEU A 110 -48.34 -23.55 -37.23
C LEU A 110 -49.84 -23.69 -36.95
N LEU A 111 -50.34 -23.07 -35.88
CA LEU A 111 -51.77 -23.00 -35.60
C LEU A 111 -52.35 -21.66 -36.08
N ALA A 112 -53.40 -21.70 -36.90
CA ALA A 112 -54.26 -20.55 -37.14
C ALA A 112 -55.49 -20.62 -36.22
N GLU A 113 -55.66 -19.61 -35.37
CA GLU A 113 -56.88 -19.43 -34.59
C GLU A 113 -57.86 -18.47 -35.29
N GLY A 114 -59.16 -18.71 -35.12
CA GLY A 114 -60.19 -17.70 -35.42
C GLY A 114 -60.63 -17.59 -36.88
N ALA A 115 -60.30 -18.57 -37.74
CA ALA A 115 -60.91 -18.65 -39.05
C ALA A 115 -62.43 -18.87 -38.92
N THR A 116 -63.23 -18.09 -39.66
CA THR A 116 -64.69 -18.24 -39.71
C THR A 116 -65.10 -18.63 -41.13
N PHE A 117 -66.04 -19.56 -41.26
CA PHE A 117 -66.57 -19.93 -42.56
C PHE A 117 -67.72 -19.01 -42.95
N GLN A 118 -67.76 -18.63 -44.23
CA GLN A 118 -69.00 -18.21 -44.86
C GLN A 118 -69.52 -19.34 -45.74
N GLN A 119 -70.82 -19.59 -45.68
CA GLN A 119 -71.48 -20.53 -46.57
C GLN A 119 -71.28 -20.03 -48.01
N ALA A 120 -70.74 -20.88 -48.89
CA ALA A 120 -70.56 -20.52 -50.28
C ALA A 120 -71.93 -20.20 -50.90
N ALA A 121 -72.05 -19.06 -51.58
CA ALA A 121 -73.28 -18.73 -52.28
C ALA A 121 -73.53 -19.75 -53.39
N PHE A 122 -74.68 -20.42 -53.34
CA PHE A 122 -75.11 -21.42 -54.32
C PHE A 122 -74.97 -20.89 -55.75
N ILE A 123 -74.13 -21.54 -56.57
CA ILE A 123 -74.16 -21.36 -58.03
C ILE A 123 -75.18 -22.36 -58.58
N THR A 124 -76.38 -21.88 -58.89
CA THR A 124 -77.40 -22.71 -59.55
C THR A 124 -77.04 -22.89 -61.02
N GLY A 125 -76.57 -24.09 -61.36
CA GLY A 125 -76.23 -24.48 -62.73
C GLY A 125 -76.45 -25.98 -63.00
N GLY A 126 -77.71 -26.40 -63.05
CA GLY A 126 -78.21 -27.54 -63.84
C GLY A 126 -77.51 -28.91 -63.73
N GLY A 127 -77.98 -29.77 -62.82
CA GLY A 127 -77.69 -31.20 -62.82
C GLY A 127 -77.73 -31.77 -61.40
N ALA A 128 -78.59 -32.74 -61.15
CA ALA A 128 -78.84 -33.25 -59.79
C ALA A 128 -77.61 -33.92 -59.17
N PHE A 129 -76.99 -33.25 -58.19
CA PHE A 129 -76.21 -33.84 -57.09
C PHE A 129 -76.40 -33.01 -55.81
N GLN A 130 -75.99 -33.63 -54.70
CA GLN A 130 -76.43 -33.57 -53.31
C GLN A 130 -76.36 -32.22 -52.56
N GLN A 131 -77.12 -32.24 -51.47
CA GLN A 131 -76.94 -31.51 -50.21
C GLN A 131 -75.48 -31.60 -49.71
N ASP A 132 -74.54 -30.90 -50.37
CA ASP A 132 -73.16 -30.90 -49.93
C ASP A 132 -72.79 -29.51 -49.43
N GLY A 133 -72.66 -29.40 -48.12
CA GLY A 133 -72.27 -28.20 -47.38
C GLY A 133 -70.85 -27.77 -47.72
N ILE A 134 -70.69 -27.15 -48.89
CA ILE A 134 -69.44 -26.51 -49.30
C ILE A 134 -69.33 -25.16 -48.58
N SER A 135 -68.40 -25.09 -47.63
CA SER A 135 -68.05 -23.85 -46.95
C SER A 135 -66.82 -23.22 -47.60
N LEU A 136 -66.84 -21.90 -47.76
CA LEU A 136 -65.70 -21.16 -48.28
C LEU A 136 -64.88 -20.57 -47.12
N LEU A 137 -63.58 -20.85 -47.12
CA LEU A 137 -62.64 -20.22 -46.21
C LEU A 137 -62.35 -18.79 -46.70
N THR A 138 -62.76 -17.77 -45.93
CA THR A 138 -62.63 -16.37 -46.36
C THR A 138 -61.25 -15.78 -46.12
N THR A 139 -60.55 -16.21 -45.06
CA THR A 139 -59.19 -15.77 -44.74
C THR A 139 -58.43 -16.86 -43.98
N LEU A 140 -57.23 -17.21 -44.44
CA LEU A 140 -56.25 -18.00 -43.69
C LEU A 140 -54.98 -17.18 -43.57
N GLU A 141 -54.87 -16.38 -42.50
CA GLU A 141 -53.64 -15.68 -42.19
C GLU A 141 -52.94 -16.37 -41.02
N LEU A 142 -51.78 -16.95 -41.31
CA LEU A 142 -50.86 -17.48 -40.31
C LEU A 142 -49.86 -16.38 -40.01
N SER A 143 -49.83 -15.91 -38.75
CA SER A 143 -48.79 -14.98 -38.28
C SER A 143 -48.20 -15.54 -36.99
N PHE A 144 -46.97 -16.03 -37.09
CA PHE A 144 -46.26 -16.60 -35.95
C PHE A 144 -44.76 -16.57 -36.23
N THR A 145 -44.14 -15.43 -35.97
CA THR A 145 -42.69 -15.30 -36.02
C THR A 145 -42.10 -15.83 -34.72
N LEU A 146 -41.35 -16.93 -34.78
CA LEU A 146 -40.46 -17.29 -33.68
C LEU A 146 -39.21 -16.41 -33.78
N ALA A 147 -38.97 -15.64 -32.73
CA ALA A 147 -37.84 -14.74 -32.59
C ALA A 147 -37.13 -14.97 -31.25
N ALA A 148 -35.91 -14.43 -31.13
CA ALA A 148 -35.15 -14.45 -29.90
C ALA A 148 -34.83 -13.02 -29.44
N THR A 149 -35.01 -12.75 -28.15
CA THR A 149 -34.43 -11.56 -27.49
C THR A 149 -33.14 -12.00 -26.80
N ILE A 150 -32.04 -11.33 -27.10
CA ILE A 150 -30.71 -11.70 -26.62
C ILE A 150 -30.21 -10.61 -25.68
N GLN A 151 -29.74 -11.00 -24.49
CA GLN A 151 -29.00 -10.16 -23.57
C GLN A 151 -27.59 -10.74 -23.40
N ILE A 152 -26.59 -9.88 -23.46
CA ILE A 152 -25.19 -10.29 -23.38
C ILE A 152 -24.44 -9.50 -22.32
N GLN A 153 -23.45 -10.14 -21.72
CA GLN A 153 -22.43 -9.57 -20.87
C GLN A 153 -21.07 -9.81 -21.53
N ALA A 154 -20.24 -8.78 -21.59
CA ALA A 154 -18.91 -8.85 -22.16
C ALA A 154 -17.98 -9.75 -21.33
N ASP A 155 -17.08 -10.47 -22.00
CA ASP A 155 -15.98 -11.15 -21.35
C ASP A 155 -14.89 -10.13 -21.01
N THR A 156 -14.69 -9.92 -19.72
CA THR A 156 -13.72 -8.94 -19.21
C THR A 156 -12.39 -9.61 -18.99
N CYS A 157 -11.35 -9.05 -19.60
CA CYS A 157 -9.96 -9.47 -19.38
C CYS A 157 -9.68 -10.95 -19.70
N ASN A 158 -10.44 -11.57 -20.62
CA ASN A 158 -10.36 -13.00 -20.95
C ASN A 158 -10.53 -13.91 -19.71
N ALA A 159 -11.28 -13.46 -18.71
CA ALA A 159 -11.49 -14.20 -17.47
C ALA A 159 -12.73 -15.12 -17.54
N ASN A 160 -13.31 -15.29 -18.73
CA ASN A 160 -14.57 -16.00 -18.94
C ASN A 160 -15.67 -15.42 -18.05
N THR A 161 -15.82 -14.10 -18.05
CA THR A 161 -16.91 -13.42 -17.34
C THR A 161 -18.09 -13.10 -18.25
N GLY A 162 -17.97 -13.41 -19.54
CA GLY A 162 -19.04 -13.22 -20.50
C GLY A 162 -20.24 -14.10 -20.16
N ALA A 163 -21.42 -13.62 -20.52
CA ALA A 163 -22.65 -14.38 -20.35
C ALA A 163 -23.64 -14.04 -21.45
N ALA A 164 -24.48 -15.00 -21.81
CA ALA A 164 -25.61 -14.80 -22.71
C ALA A 164 -26.90 -15.25 -22.02
N PHE A 165 -27.97 -14.52 -22.28
CA PHE A 165 -29.34 -14.95 -21.97
C PHE A 165 -30.17 -14.79 -23.24
N VAL A 166 -30.81 -15.88 -23.65
CA VAL A 166 -31.67 -15.94 -24.83
C VAL A 166 -33.09 -16.18 -24.36
N ASP A 167 -34.03 -15.36 -24.79
CA ASP A 167 -35.45 -15.51 -24.46
C ASP A 167 -36.28 -15.62 -25.73
N GLY A 168 -37.18 -16.62 -25.78
CA GLY A 168 -38.02 -16.87 -26.94
C GLY A 168 -39.22 -15.92 -26.99
N GLN A 169 -39.45 -15.30 -28.15
CA GLN A 169 -40.53 -14.34 -28.40
C GLN A 169 -41.32 -14.74 -29.64
N GLY A 170 -42.65 -14.59 -29.59
CA GLY A 170 -43.52 -15.22 -30.58
C GLY A 170 -43.34 -16.75 -30.56
N GLY A 171 -43.89 -17.49 -31.51
CA GLY A 171 -43.85 -18.95 -31.36
C GLY A 171 -44.75 -19.45 -30.21
N ALA A 172 -44.89 -20.78 -30.08
CA ALA A 172 -45.77 -21.40 -29.10
C ALA A 172 -44.97 -21.91 -27.91
N PRO A 173 -45.20 -21.40 -26.69
CA PRO A 173 -44.52 -21.93 -25.51
C PRO A 173 -45.00 -23.35 -25.18
N PRO A 174 -44.17 -24.20 -24.54
CA PRO A 174 -42.81 -23.91 -24.08
C PRO A 174 -41.76 -23.93 -25.19
N TYR A 175 -40.74 -23.06 -25.04
CA TYR A 175 -39.57 -23.05 -25.91
C TYR A 175 -38.48 -24.01 -25.41
N SER A 176 -37.63 -24.45 -26.32
CA SER A 176 -36.40 -25.19 -26.06
C SER A 176 -35.25 -24.55 -26.82
N ILE A 177 -34.04 -24.60 -26.26
CA ILE A 177 -32.83 -24.06 -26.88
C ILE A 177 -31.77 -25.16 -27.01
N ALA A 178 -31.06 -25.16 -28.13
CA ALA A 178 -29.90 -25.98 -28.37
C ALA A 178 -28.73 -25.09 -28.80
N TRP A 179 -27.64 -25.12 -28.05
CA TRP A 179 -26.44 -24.38 -28.41
C TRP A 179 -25.55 -25.19 -29.35
N ALA A 180 -24.96 -24.53 -30.34
CA ALA A 180 -24.10 -25.19 -31.32
C ALA A 180 -22.73 -25.54 -30.71
N ASP A 181 -22.25 -24.71 -29.78
CA ASP A 181 -20.90 -24.77 -29.24
C ASP A 181 -20.78 -25.64 -27.98
N PHE A 182 -21.90 -25.98 -27.34
CA PHE A 182 -21.92 -26.77 -26.11
C PHE A 182 -23.25 -27.54 -25.94
N SER A 183 -23.21 -28.63 -25.17
CA SER A 183 -24.34 -29.56 -24.99
C SER A 183 -25.36 -29.12 -23.94
N ASP A 184 -25.50 -27.81 -23.72
CA ASP A 184 -26.44 -27.25 -22.75
C ASP A 184 -27.78 -26.92 -23.42
N THR A 185 -28.86 -27.01 -22.65
CA THR A 185 -30.23 -26.71 -23.07
C THR A 185 -30.86 -25.61 -22.20
N THR A 186 -30.05 -24.88 -21.42
CA THR A 186 -30.50 -23.75 -20.62
C THR A 186 -30.41 -22.42 -21.40
N PHE A 187 -31.38 -21.55 -21.15
CA PHE A 187 -31.50 -20.23 -21.77
C PHE A 187 -30.47 -19.22 -21.27
N SER A 188 -29.77 -19.51 -20.16
CA SER A 188 -28.72 -18.67 -19.59
C SER A 188 -27.40 -19.41 -19.62
N GLN A 189 -26.40 -18.80 -20.24
CA GLN A 189 -25.06 -19.36 -20.41
C GLN A 189 -24.04 -18.43 -19.78
N PRO A 190 -23.55 -18.75 -18.58
CA PRO A 190 -22.47 -18.01 -17.94
C PRO A 190 -21.10 -18.51 -18.42
N GLN A 191 -20.05 -17.77 -18.03
CA GLN A 191 -18.65 -18.15 -18.21
C GLN A 191 -18.18 -18.33 -19.65
N LEU A 192 -18.69 -17.49 -20.54
CA LEU A 192 -18.31 -17.47 -21.95
C LEU A 192 -17.08 -16.59 -22.16
N SER A 193 -16.15 -17.07 -22.99
CA SER A 193 -15.07 -16.23 -23.54
C SER A 193 -15.60 -15.30 -24.62
N ALA A 194 -14.90 -14.21 -24.93
CA ALA A 194 -15.20 -13.39 -26.10
C ALA A 194 -15.19 -14.23 -27.39
N GLY A 195 -16.27 -14.15 -28.18
CA GLY A 195 -16.47 -15.04 -29.33
C GLY A 195 -17.89 -15.05 -29.84
N ALA A 196 -18.10 -15.73 -30.97
CA ALA A 196 -19.41 -15.95 -31.55
C ALA A 196 -19.97 -17.31 -31.12
N TYR A 197 -21.22 -17.34 -30.70
CA TYR A 197 -21.92 -18.54 -30.23
C TYR A 197 -23.22 -18.73 -31.00
N GLY A 198 -23.40 -19.90 -31.58
CA GLY A 198 -24.61 -20.27 -32.32
C GLY A 198 -25.65 -20.91 -31.42
N PHE A 199 -26.92 -20.61 -31.63
CA PHE A 199 -28.03 -21.31 -30.98
C PHE A 199 -29.18 -21.57 -31.94
N THR A 200 -29.96 -22.61 -31.64
CA THR A 200 -31.23 -22.93 -32.28
C THR A 200 -32.32 -22.89 -31.22
N LEU A 201 -33.30 -22.01 -31.40
CA LEU A 201 -34.49 -21.90 -30.56
C LEU A 201 -35.63 -22.64 -31.25
N THR A 202 -36.31 -23.54 -30.54
CA THR A 202 -37.43 -24.34 -31.06
C THR A 202 -38.64 -24.20 -30.16
N ASP A 203 -39.81 -23.96 -30.74
CA ASP A 203 -41.07 -23.85 -30.00
C ASP A 203 -41.74 -25.22 -29.76
N ALA A 204 -42.90 -25.22 -29.09
CA ALA A 204 -43.63 -26.45 -28.74
C ALA A 204 -44.13 -27.26 -29.95
N TYR A 205 -44.22 -26.63 -31.13
CA TYR A 205 -44.68 -27.24 -32.37
C TYR A 205 -43.55 -27.54 -33.36
N GLY A 206 -42.30 -27.48 -32.91
CA GLY A 206 -41.12 -27.86 -33.69
C GLY A 206 -40.64 -26.79 -34.65
N CYS A 207 -41.19 -25.58 -34.60
CA CYS A 207 -40.70 -24.47 -35.41
C CYS A 207 -39.40 -23.96 -34.81
N SER A 208 -38.35 -23.90 -35.62
CA SER A 208 -37.01 -23.53 -35.17
C SER A 208 -36.44 -22.32 -35.89
N THR A 209 -35.78 -21.43 -35.15
CA THR A 209 -34.95 -20.36 -35.70
C THR A 209 -33.52 -20.49 -35.16
N ALA A 210 -32.53 -20.22 -36.00
CA ALA A 210 -31.13 -20.24 -35.63
C ALA A 210 -30.53 -18.84 -35.76
N ASP A 211 -29.73 -18.45 -34.78
CA ASP A 211 -29.04 -17.16 -34.77
C ASP A 211 -27.66 -17.30 -34.12
N THR A 212 -26.83 -16.28 -34.28
CA THR A 212 -25.48 -16.22 -33.70
C THR A 212 -25.34 -14.93 -32.90
N LEU A 213 -24.92 -15.04 -31.65
CA LEU A 213 -24.58 -13.89 -30.80
C LEU A 213 -23.08 -13.75 -30.65
N ALA A 214 -22.60 -12.52 -30.50
CA ALA A 214 -21.20 -12.23 -30.23
C ALA A 214 -21.04 -11.72 -28.80
N ILE A 215 -20.26 -12.42 -27.97
CA ILE A 215 -19.80 -11.92 -26.68
C ILE A 215 -18.63 -10.96 -26.95
N PRO A 216 -18.79 -9.65 -26.65
CA PRO A 216 -17.72 -8.69 -26.87
C PRO A 216 -16.63 -8.87 -25.83
N PHE A 217 -15.39 -8.58 -26.23
CA PHE A 217 -14.26 -8.44 -25.32
C PHE A 217 -14.31 -7.06 -24.63
N SER A 218 -14.18 -7.05 -23.30
CA SER A 218 -13.97 -5.84 -22.51
C SER A 218 -12.54 -5.81 -21.97
N PRO A 219 -11.80 -4.68 -22.10
CA PRO A 219 -10.43 -4.59 -21.61
C PRO A 219 -10.37 -4.75 -20.09
N CYS A 220 -9.20 -5.12 -19.58
CA CYS A 220 -8.99 -5.29 -18.16
C CYS A 220 -9.17 -3.97 -17.39
N PRO A 221 -9.94 -3.93 -16.29
CA PRO A 221 -10.12 -2.75 -15.44
C PRO A 221 -8.77 -2.25 -14.94
N ALA A 222 -8.49 -0.95 -15.02
CA ALA A 222 -7.19 -0.36 -14.65
C ALA A 222 -6.75 -0.76 -13.24
N LEU A 223 -5.49 -1.22 -13.09
CA LEU A 223 -4.87 -1.60 -11.81
C LEU A 223 -3.50 -0.93 -11.72
N THR A 224 -3.30 -0.10 -10.69
CA THR A 224 -2.03 0.58 -10.43
C THR A 224 -1.55 0.24 -9.02
N CYS A 225 -0.38 -0.40 -8.92
CA CYS A 225 0.28 -0.64 -7.65
C CYS A 225 1.06 0.62 -7.25
N ASN A 226 0.65 1.26 -6.16
CA ASN A 226 1.32 2.43 -5.62
C ASN A 226 1.38 2.32 -4.11
N ALA A 227 2.49 1.81 -3.60
CA ALA A 227 2.74 1.71 -2.17
C ALA A 227 4.01 2.48 -1.78
N THR A 228 4.13 2.78 -0.50
CA THR A 228 5.28 3.47 0.11
C THR A 228 5.76 2.73 1.35
N CYS A 229 7.03 2.93 1.70
CA CYS A 229 7.63 2.50 2.96
C CYS A 229 8.09 3.74 3.74
N ASN A 230 7.62 3.92 4.96
CA ASN A 230 7.87 5.14 5.76
C ASN A 230 7.59 6.46 4.99
N GLY A 231 6.59 6.45 4.10
CA GLY A 231 6.22 7.59 3.25
C GLY A 231 7.12 7.82 2.02
N ARG A 232 8.09 6.95 1.75
CA ARG A 232 8.98 6.99 0.58
C ARG A 232 8.59 5.96 -0.48
N PRO A 233 8.81 6.26 -1.77
CA PRO A 233 8.33 5.39 -2.85
C PRO A 233 9.18 4.15 -3.06
N ASP A 234 10.49 4.18 -2.80
CA ASP A 234 11.40 3.16 -3.34
C ASP A 234 12.32 2.55 -2.28
N ASP A 235 12.72 3.32 -1.26
CA ASP A 235 13.73 2.88 -0.30
C ASP A 235 13.44 3.31 1.15
N ALA A 236 13.99 2.53 2.09
CA ALA A 236 14.08 2.91 3.49
C ALA A 236 15.38 2.34 4.10
N ALA A 237 16.04 3.13 4.93
CA ALA A 237 17.25 2.71 5.61
C ALA A 237 17.17 3.06 7.11
N GLY A 238 17.77 2.22 7.95
CA GLY A 238 17.81 2.45 9.39
C GLY A 238 18.57 1.36 10.15
N CYS A 239 18.48 1.40 11.47
CA CYS A 239 19.36 0.63 12.35
C CYS A 239 18.56 -0.39 13.16
N VAL A 240 19.14 -1.56 13.43
CA VAL A 240 18.45 -2.60 14.20
C VAL A 240 18.10 -2.12 15.64
N PRO A 241 16.90 -2.47 16.15
CA PRO A 241 15.74 -2.96 15.41
C PRO A 241 15.11 -1.85 14.56
N PHE A 242 14.93 -2.11 13.26
CA PHE A 242 14.40 -1.11 12.33
C PHE A 242 12.94 -1.40 11.99
N GLN A 243 12.03 -0.53 12.39
CA GLN A 243 10.62 -0.62 12.03
C GLN A 243 10.34 0.12 10.71
N VAL A 244 9.72 -0.57 9.76
CA VAL A 244 9.21 0.00 8.51
C VAL A 244 7.70 -0.11 8.49
N ASN A 245 7.03 1.03 8.32
CA ASN A 245 5.59 1.08 8.12
C ASN A 245 5.32 1.12 6.62
N PHE A 246 4.65 0.10 6.11
CA PHE A 246 4.24 0.03 4.72
C PHE A 246 2.83 0.61 4.57
N THR A 247 2.62 1.38 3.51
CA THR A 247 1.33 2.01 3.23
C THR A 247 0.96 1.77 1.79
N ASP A 248 -0.19 1.14 1.58
CA ASP A 248 -0.80 0.96 0.28
C ASP A 248 -1.63 2.20 -0.10
N ALA A 249 -1.36 2.72 -1.29
CA ALA A 249 -2.14 3.76 -1.96
C ALA A 249 -2.50 3.32 -3.40
N SER A 250 -2.55 2.01 -3.63
CA SER A 250 -2.87 1.41 -4.91
C SER A 250 -4.34 1.66 -5.29
N SER A 251 -4.63 1.61 -6.58
CA SER A 251 -5.97 1.85 -7.11
C SER A 251 -6.36 0.79 -8.14
N SER A 252 -7.64 0.38 -8.10
CA SER A 252 -8.25 -0.51 -9.10
C SER A 252 -9.67 -0.05 -9.42
N GLU A 253 -10.04 -0.11 -10.70
CA GLU A 253 -11.43 0.09 -11.16
C GLU A 253 -12.35 -1.08 -10.77
N ALA A 254 -11.81 -2.29 -10.57
CA ALA A 254 -12.54 -3.47 -10.12
C ALA A 254 -12.59 -3.60 -8.58
N GLY A 255 -11.75 -2.84 -7.88
CA GLY A 255 -11.54 -2.95 -6.44
C GLY A 255 -10.53 -4.04 -6.09
N ILE A 256 -9.53 -3.69 -5.27
CA ILE A 256 -8.49 -4.62 -4.83
C ILE A 256 -9.11 -5.67 -3.90
N GLN A 257 -8.83 -6.95 -4.19
CA GLN A 257 -9.37 -8.10 -3.47
C GLN A 257 -8.38 -8.68 -2.45
N SER A 258 -7.07 -8.58 -2.72
CA SER A 258 -6.04 -9.06 -1.79
C SER A 258 -4.73 -8.27 -1.89
N TRP A 259 -4.04 -8.22 -0.75
CA TRP A 259 -2.68 -7.72 -0.58
C TRP A 259 -1.81 -8.88 -0.10
N GLN A 260 -0.60 -8.98 -0.63
CA GLN A 260 0.41 -9.92 -0.18
C GLN A 260 1.74 -9.20 -0.10
N TRP A 261 2.26 -9.07 1.11
CA TRP A 261 3.59 -8.54 1.41
C TRP A 261 4.56 -9.68 1.66
N ASP A 262 5.70 -9.63 1.00
CA ASP A 262 6.92 -10.38 1.35
C ASP A 262 7.95 -9.36 1.80
N PHE A 263 8.45 -9.46 3.03
CA PHE A 263 9.41 -8.49 3.57
C PHE A 263 10.87 -8.82 3.18
N GLY A 264 11.11 -9.92 2.45
CA GLY A 264 12.44 -10.31 2.00
C GLY A 264 13.30 -10.98 3.08
N ASP A 265 12.80 -11.10 4.31
CA ASP A 265 13.44 -11.77 5.46
C ASP A 265 12.78 -13.13 5.80
N GLY A 266 11.86 -13.59 4.95
CA GLY A 266 11.07 -14.80 5.15
C GLY A 266 9.74 -14.57 5.88
N ASN A 267 9.46 -13.35 6.36
CA ASN A 267 8.16 -12.98 6.92
C ASN A 267 7.24 -12.37 5.85
N THR A 268 5.93 -12.52 6.04
CA THR A 268 4.89 -12.04 5.11
C THR A 268 3.72 -11.41 5.84
N SER A 269 2.91 -10.60 5.15
CA SER A 269 1.62 -10.11 5.65
C SER A 269 0.56 -10.03 4.56
N ASN A 270 -0.72 -10.08 4.93
CA ASN A 270 -1.86 -9.85 4.03
C ASN A 270 -2.64 -8.56 4.35
N ASP A 271 -2.16 -7.77 5.31
CA ASP A 271 -2.77 -6.47 5.63
C ASP A 271 -2.42 -5.47 4.52
N ALA A 272 -3.33 -4.52 4.24
CA ALA A 272 -3.05 -3.46 3.28
C ALA A 272 -1.90 -2.54 3.74
N ASN A 273 -1.84 -2.24 5.06
CA ASN A 273 -0.88 -1.31 5.66
C ASN A 273 -0.16 -1.95 6.86
N PRO A 274 0.73 -2.93 6.65
CA PRO A 274 1.43 -3.59 7.75
C PRO A 274 2.60 -2.73 8.27
N ALA A 275 2.98 -2.99 9.51
CA ALA A 275 4.29 -2.60 10.05
C ALA A 275 5.14 -3.85 10.25
N HIS A 276 6.43 -3.77 9.90
CA HIS A 276 7.38 -4.86 10.08
C HIS A 276 8.66 -4.37 10.76
N ILE A 277 9.28 -5.24 11.57
CA ILE A 277 10.49 -4.92 12.33
C ILE A 277 11.63 -5.84 11.88
N TYR A 278 12.64 -5.26 11.25
CA TYR A 278 13.87 -5.96 10.90
C TYR A 278 14.82 -5.98 12.11
N GLN A 279 15.10 -7.19 12.62
CA GLN A 279 15.96 -7.39 13.80
C GLN A 279 17.40 -7.72 13.45
N VAL A 280 17.65 -8.17 12.22
CA VAL A 280 18.96 -8.62 11.75
C VAL A 280 19.47 -7.63 10.71
N VAL A 281 20.76 -7.31 10.79
CA VAL A 281 21.45 -6.45 9.83
C VAL A 281 21.46 -7.10 8.44
N GLY A 282 21.26 -6.32 7.39
CA GLY A 282 21.18 -6.84 6.03
C GLY A 282 20.50 -5.88 5.08
N ALA A 283 20.58 -6.21 3.79
CA ALA A 283 19.80 -5.58 2.75
C ALA A 283 18.65 -6.52 2.37
N TYR A 284 17.42 -5.99 2.38
CA TYR A 284 16.21 -6.73 2.08
C TYR A 284 15.47 -6.12 0.89
N THR A 285 14.74 -6.95 0.16
CA THR A 285 13.81 -6.49 -0.88
C THR A 285 12.40 -6.83 -0.42
N ALA A 286 11.67 -5.81 0.03
CA ALA A 286 10.27 -5.97 0.40
C ALA A 286 9.39 -5.80 -0.84
N THR A 287 8.40 -6.66 -1.07
CA THR A 287 7.52 -6.62 -2.24
C THR A 287 6.06 -6.67 -1.81
N LEU A 288 5.26 -5.71 -2.29
CA LEU A 288 3.81 -5.81 -2.30
C LEU A 288 3.36 -6.44 -3.62
N THR A 289 2.46 -7.41 -3.54
CA THR A 289 1.66 -7.89 -4.67
C THR A 289 0.18 -7.66 -4.35
N ILE A 290 -0.52 -6.96 -5.24
CA ILE A 290 -1.98 -6.76 -5.18
C ILE A 290 -2.67 -7.51 -6.29
N ASP A 291 -3.90 -7.97 -6.02
CA ASP A 291 -4.77 -8.65 -6.97
C ASP A 291 -6.19 -8.04 -6.88
N ASP A 292 -6.81 -7.72 -8.01
CA ASP A 292 -8.17 -7.20 -8.11
C ASP A 292 -9.20 -8.21 -8.66
N GLY A 293 -8.80 -9.48 -8.78
CA GLY A 293 -9.57 -10.58 -9.35
C GLY A 293 -9.42 -10.72 -10.87
N TYR A 294 -8.85 -9.73 -11.55
CA TYR A 294 -8.57 -9.79 -12.99
C TYR A 294 -7.07 -9.76 -13.29
N ARG A 295 -6.31 -8.98 -12.51
CA ARG A 295 -4.87 -8.80 -12.69
C ARG A 295 -4.15 -8.72 -11.38
N THR A 296 -2.88 -9.08 -11.44
CA THR A 296 -1.91 -8.85 -10.36
C THR A 296 -0.96 -7.72 -10.74
N SER A 297 -0.57 -6.92 -9.76
CA SER A 297 0.49 -5.91 -9.91
C SER A 297 1.38 -5.91 -8.67
N SER A 298 2.65 -5.56 -8.83
CA SER A 298 3.60 -5.63 -7.73
C SER A 298 4.54 -4.42 -7.70
N LYS A 299 5.00 -4.06 -6.51
CA LYS A 299 6.03 -3.05 -6.28
C LYS A 299 7.02 -3.52 -5.22
N SER A 300 8.30 -3.27 -5.46
CA SER A 300 9.38 -3.64 -4.54
C SER A 300 10.09 -2.41 -3.97
N PHE A 301 10.66 -2.58 -2.78
CA PHE A 301 11.38 -1.57 -2.01
C PHE A 301 12.72 -2.12 -1.55
N GLU A 302 13.75 -1.29 -1.59
CA GLU A 302 15.07 -1.62 -1.04
C GLU A 302 15.13 -1.18 0.43
N ILE A 303 15.43 -2.13 1.32
CA ILE A 303 15.46 -1.89 2.76
C ILE A 303 16.86 -2.20 3.29
N ASP A 304 17.60 -1.17 3.68
CA ASP A 304 18.94 -1.29 4.25
C ASP A 304 18.92 -1.20 5.78
N VAL A 305 19.39 -2.25 6.44
CA VAL A 305 19.38 -2.38 7.90
C VAL A 305 20.79 -2.49 8.45
N PHE A 306 21.22 -1.48 9.19
CA PHE A 306 22.58 -1.33 9.70
C PHE A 306 22.72 -1.73 11.18
N LYS A 307 23.92 -2.16 11.58
CA LYS A 307 24.30 -2.33 13.01
C LYS A 307 24.41 -0.93 13.62
N LYS A 308 23.96 -0.76 14.88
CA LYS A 308 24.32 0.44 15.64
C LYS A 308 25.84 0.45 15.89
N PRO A 309 26.49 1.62 15.89
CA PRO A 309 27.91 1.67 16.16
C PRO A 309 28.21 1.25 17.61
N GLU A 310 29.36 0.65 17.82
CA GLU A 310 29.84 0.22 19.14
C GLU A 310 31.02 1.10 19.51
N ALA A 311 30.94 1.77 20.66
CA ALA A 311 31.99 2.65 21.16
C ALA A 311 32.74 1.99 22.32
N ALA A 312 34.00 2.34 22.44
CA ALA A 312 34.82 2.21 23.63
C ALA A 312 35.50 3.56 23.91
N TRP A 313 36.11 3.69 25.06
CA TRP A 313 36.82 4.90 25.44
C TRP A 313 38.00 4.57 26.34
N SER A 314 38.98 5.46 26.35
CA SER A 314 40.07 5.47 27.30
C SER A 314 40.29 6.90 27.81
N ALA A 315 40.93 7.00 28.97
CA ALA A 315 41.31 8.26 29.56
C ALA A 315 42.74 8.20 30.08
N THR A 316 43.48 9.29 29.93
CA THR A 316 44.77 9.51 30.58
C THR A 316 44.69 10.73 31.48
N TYR A 317 45.33 10.65 32.63
CA TYR A 317 45.24 11.65 33.69
C TYR A 317 46.59 12.34 33.86
N GLU A 318 46.61 13.67 33.79
CA GLU A 318 47.73 14.45 34.31
C GLU A 318 47.54 14.65 35.82
N THR A 319 48.61 14.43 36.59
CA THR A 319 48.57 14.46 38.05
C THR A 319 48.85 15.84 38.65
N CYS A 320 49.01 16.86 37.80
CA CYS A 320 49.28 18.24 38.21
C CYS A 320 47.99 19.05 38.24
N PHE A 321 47.88 19.99 39.17
CA PHE A 321 46.72 20.87 39.24
C PHE A 321 46.79 21.99 38.18
N PRO A 322 45.69 22.32 37.45
CA PRO A 322 44.40 21.63 37.45
C PRO A 322 44.45 20.26 36.75
N ASN A 323 43.76 19.27 37.31
CA ASN A 323 43.69 17.92 36.75
C ASN A 323 43.17 17.96 35.31
N GLN A 324 44.06 17.69 34.37
CA GLN A 324 43.70 17.54 32.97
C GLN A 324 43.46 16.07 32.66
N VAL A 325 42.28 15.78 32.13
CA VAL A 325 41.91 14.44 31.66
C VAL A 325 41.84 14.48 30.15
N SER A 326 42.72 13.72 29.50
CA SER A 326 42.65 13.49 28.05
C SER A 326 41.77 12.28 27.79
N LEU A 327 40.74 12.47 26.98
CA LEU A 327 39.80 11.44 26.58
C LEU A 327 40.09 11.01 25.15
N GLU A 328 40.04 9.70 24.90
CA GLU A 328 40.13 9.13 23.57
C GLU A 328 39.00 8.13 23.34
N GLY A 329 38.19 8.40 22.31
CA GLY A 329 37.11 7.54 21.87
C GLY A 329 37.56 6.55 20.81
N GLU A 330 37.14 5.30 20.96
CA GLU A 330 37.35 4.23 20.01
C GLU A 330 36.00 3.70 19.51
N SER A 331 35.92 3.20 18.28
CA SER A 331 34.65 2.67 17.76
C SER A 331 34.80 1.59 16.70
N GLU A 332 33.88 0.63 16.70
CA GLU A 332 33.59 -0.19 15.52
C GLU A 332 32.69 0.60 14.56
N GLY A 333 33.23 0.97 13.40
CA GLY A 333 32.52 1.75 12.38
C GLY A 333 33.11 3.16 12.22
N VAL A 334 32.53 3.93 11.30
CA VAL A 334 32.97 5.30 11.01
C VAL A 334 32.02 6.28 11.68
N ILE A 335 32.50 6.93 12.74
CA ILE A 335 31.72 7.90 13.53
C ILE A 335 31.86 9.29 12.94
N THR A 336 30.73 9.95 12.71
CA THR A 336 30.64 11.32 12.19
C THR A 336 30.44 12.34 13.30
N ASN A 337 29.88 11.93 14.44
CA ASN A 337 29.67 12.80 15.59
C ASN A 337 30.01 12.09 16.89
N TRP A 338 30.84 12.75 17.70
CA TRP A 338 31.21 12.35 19.06
C TRP A 338 30.76 13.46 20.01
N ASN A 339 29.97 13.11 21.02
CA ASN A 339 29.52 14.07 22.03
C ASN A 339 29.59 13.42 23.41
N TRP A 340 30.52 13.89 24.22
CA TRP A 340 30.71 13.49 25.60
C TRP A 340 29.97 14.49 26.49
N VAL A 341 29.16 13.99 27.42
CA VAL A 341 28.42 14.83 28.37
C VAL A 341 28.62 14.29 29.77
N PHE A 342 29.10 15.13 30.68
CA PHE A 342 29.35 14.78 32.08
C PHE A 342 28.32 15.43 33.00
N GLU A 343 28.08 14.81 34.17
CA GLU A 343 27.09 15.30 35.14
C GLU A 343 27.46 16.65 35.78
N ASP A 344 28.74 17.01 35.77
CA ASP A 344 29.24 18.33 36.21
C ASP A 344 28.98 19.45 35.20
N GLY A 345 28.41 19.11 34.04
CA GLY A 345 28.05 20.03 32.96
C GLY A 345 29.11 20.17 31.87
N GLN A 346 30.27 19.51 31.99
CA GLN A 346 31.30 19.54 30.97
C GLN A 346 30.92 18.72 29.74
N GLN A 347 31.40 19.16 28.58
CA GLN A 347 31.15 18.51 27.31
C GLN A 347 32.36 18.57 26.38
N LEU A 348 32.53 17.52 25.58
CA LEU A 348 33.52 17.45 24.50
C LEU A 348 32.80 17.02 23.22
N ASN A 349 33.03 17.72 22.11
CA ASN A 349 32.41 17.43 20.81
C ASN A 349 33.45 16.99 19.77
N ALA A 350 34.26 15.99 20.15
CA ALA A 350 35.35 15.47 19.33
C ALA A 350 35.65 14.01 19.71
N SER A 351 36.32 13.26 18.83
CA SER A 351 36.74 11.89 19.12
C SER A 351 37.78 11.81 20.23
N SER A 352 38.57 12.87 20.42
CA SER A 352 39.50 13.02 21.52
C SER A 352 39.62 14.48 21.92
N GLY A 353 40.08 14.72 23.15
CA GLY A 353 40.27 16.06 23.69
C GLY A 353 40.46 16.07 25.18
N GLU A 354 40.79 17.25 25.70
CA GLU A 354 41.12 17.45 27.11
C GLU A 354 39.99 18.19 27.84
N LEU A 355 39.70 17.75 29.06
CA LEU A 355 38.77 18.40 29.98
C LEU A 355 39.46 18.63 31.34
N GLN A 356 39.06 19.68 32.04
CA GLN A 356 39.62 20.04 33.34
C GLN A 356 38.58 19.79 34.41
N PHE A 357 38.88 18.93 35.39
CA PHE A 357 37.93 18.62 36.44
C PHE A 357 38.37 19.21 37.78
N GLU A 358 37.43 19.89 38.45
CA GLU A 358 37.62 20.44 39.78
C GLU A 358 37.35 19.37 40.85
N GLY A 359 38.38 19.01 41.63
CA GLY A 359 38.28 18.06 42.74
C GLY A 359 39.12 16.79 42.59
N PHE A 360 39.43 16.19 43.74
CA PHE A 360 40.36 15.06 43.86
C PHE A 360 39.68 13.86 44.51
N ASN A 361 40.09 12.64 44.12
CA ASN A 361 39.53 11.39 44.64
C ASN A 361 38.00 11.32 44.48
N THR A 362 37.50 11.84 43.36
CA THR A 362 36.08 11.85 43.02
C THR A 362 35.83 10.99 41.78
N SER A 363 34.57 10.63 41.55
CA SER A 363 34.15 10.01 40.31
C SER A 363 33.14 10.90 39.62
N VAL A 364 33.31 11.14 38.32
CA VAL A 364 32.35 11.90 37.51
C VAL A 364 31.72 10.95 36.50
N ALA A 365 30.40 10.80 36.57
CA ALA A 365 29.65 10.02 35.60
C ALA A 365 29.42 10.84 34.33
N GLY A 366 29.39 10.16 33.19
CA GLY A 366 29.14 10.77 31.89
C GLY A 366 28.49 9.80 30.91
N THR A 367 28.07 10.36 29.78
CA THR A 367 27.53 9.62 28.65
C THR A 367 28.24 10.06 27.39
N LEU A 368 28.77 9.10 26.64
CA LEU A 368 29.27 9.29 25.29
C LEU A 368 28.15 8.97 24.30
N PHE A 369 27.72 9.97 23.54
CA PHE A 369 26.82 9.82 22.40
C PHE A 369 27.63 9.76 21.10
N ILE A 370 27.34 8.75 20.28
CA ILE A 370 27.98 8.59 18.98
C ILE A 370 26.95 8.47 17.86
N LEU A 371 27.31 8.96 16.68
CA LEU A 371 26.54 8.83 15.43
C LEU A 371 27.46 8.42 14.29
N ASP A 372 27.11 7.37 13.57
CA ASP A 372 27.90 6.87 12.43
C ASP A 372 27.56 7.56 11.10
N THR A 373 28.24 7.16 10.02
CA THR A 373 27.98 7.64 8.65
C THR A 373 26.63 7.21 8.08
N ASN A 374 26.01 6.16 8.63
CA ASN A 374 24.71 5.64 8.21
C ASN A 374 23.55 6.29 8.99
N GLY A 375 23.85 7.22 9.90
CA GLY A 375 22.86 7.88 10.76
C GLY A 375 22.44 7.03 11.97
N CYS A 376 23.16 5.95 12.27
CA CYS A 376 22.92 5.12 13.45
C CYS A 376 23.60 5.70 14.68
N SER A 377 22.82 5.89 15.74
CA SER A 377 23.32 6.37 17.02
C SER A 377 23.38 5.27 18.07
N ASN A 378 24.32 5.43 18.98
CA ASN A 378 24.42 4.65 20.21
C ASN A 378 24.93 5.54 21.35
N GLN A 379 24.77 5.06 22.59
CA GLN A 379 25.32 5.73 23.76
C GLN A 379 26.04 4.74 24.66
N LEU A 380 27.07 5.22 25.34
CA LEU A 380 27.82 4.47 26.33
C LEU A 380 27.91 5.29 27.61
N GLU A 381 27.51 4.68 28.72
CA GLU A 381 27.70 5.25 30.05
C GLU A 381 29.14 5.00 30.50
N LEU A 382 29.76 6.02 31.09
CA LEU A 382 31.13 5.95 31.60
C LEU A 382 31.25 6.64 32.95
N ILE A 383 32.27 6.23 33.71
CA ILE A 383 32.63 6.81 35.01
C ILE A 383 34.11 7.12 34.95
N LEU A 384 34.47 8.39 35.10
CA LEU A 384 35.85 8.83 35.24
C LEU A 384 36.22 8.83 36.72
N GLU A 385 37.20 8.01 37.10
CA GLU A 385 37.81 8.07 38.43
C GLU A 385 38.94 9.10 38.37
N ILE A 386 38.76 10.24 39.04
CA ILE A 386 39.73 11.34 39.03
C ILE A 386 40.72 11.10 40.18
N PRO A 387 42.00 10.81 39.89
CA PRO A 387 42.99 10.59 40.91
C PRO A 387 43.27 11.87 41.71
N GLU A 388 43.94 11.70 42.85
CA GLU A 388 44.51 12.84 43.58
C GLU A 388 45.49 13.60 42.70
N ALA A 389 45.32 14.93 42.64
CA ALA A 389 46.33 15.80 42.03
C ALA A 389 47.27 16.33 43.10
N TYR A 390 48.49 16.57 42.67
CA TYR A 390 49.47 17.27 43.45
C TYR A 390 49.38 18.75 43.09
N ASP A 391 48.81 19.52 44.00
CA ASP A 391 48.77 20.97 43.89
C ASP A 391 50.10 21.52 44.40
N LEU A 392 50.94 22.05 43.51
CA LEU A 392 52.22 22.66 43.86
C LEU A 392 52.03 24.18 43.95
N GLU A 393 52.11 24.73 45.16
CA GLU A 393 51.89 26.16 45.39
C GLU A 393 53.03 26.80 46.19
N ILE A 394 53.26 28.09 45.95
CA ILE A 394 54.12 28.93 46.80
C ILE A 394 53.27 29.42 47.98
N SER A 395 53.45 28.77 49.13
CA SER A 395 52.69 29.06 50.36
C SER A 395 53.05 30.40 51.01
N ASP A 396 54.32 30.81 50.89
CA ASP A 396 54.81 32.09 51.40
C ASP A 396 56.01 32.55 50.56
N LEU A 397 56.13 33.87 50.42
CA LEU A 397 57.22 34.52 49.71
C LEU A 397 57.71 35.70 50.54
N THR A 398 58.85 35.51 51.21
CA THR A 398 59.48 36.55 52.03
C THR A 398 60.54 37.28 51.20
N LEU A 399 60.43 38.60 51.13
CA LEU A 399 61.33 39.47 50.38
C LEU A 399 62.10 40.38 51.32
N ALA A 400 63.40 40.51 51.12
CA ALA A 400 64.24 41.54 51.72
C ALA A 400 64.84 42.40 50.63
N ASP A 401 64.35 43.65 50.53
CA ASP A 401 64.86 44.62 49.56
C ASP A 401 66.33 44.98 49.87
N PRO A 402 67.22 44.94 48.87
CA PRO A 402 68.58 45.41 48.99
C PRO A 402 68.60 46.90 49.36
N SER A 403 69.66 47.34 50.04
CA SER A 403 69.77 48.72 50.53
C SER A 403 70.94 49.45 49.88
N CYS A 404 70.70 50.70 49.49
CA CYS A 404 71.72 51.60 48.95
C CYS A 404 72.46 51.04 47.72
N GLY A 405 71.78 50.24 46.89
CA GLY A 405 72.34 49.62 45.70
C GLY A 405 73.35 48.49 45.94
N GLU A 406 73.46 48.00 47.18
CA GLU A 406 74.34 46.88 47.53
C GLU A 406 73.67 45.52 47.26
N ALA A 407 74.48 44.48 47.07
CA ALA A 407 74.02 43.11 46.84
C ALA A 407 73.69 42.41 48.17
N ASN A 408 72.70 42.92 48.91
CA ASN A 408 72.32 42.42 50.23
C ASN A 408 70.82 42.06 50.35
N GLY A 409 70.08 42.03 49.24
CA GLY A 409 68.69 41.57 49.24
C GLY A 409 68.58 40.04 49.26
N SER A 410 67.38 39.55 49.59
CA SER A 410 67.06 38.12 49.56
C SER A 410 65.61 37.83 49.16
N ILE A 411 65.39 36.64 48.61
CA ILE A 411 64.08 36.06 48.30
C ILE A 411 64.04 34.67 48.95
N GLU A 412 63.05 34.42 49.80
CA GLU A 412 62.80 33.11 50.40
C GLU A 412 61.39 32.63 50.02
N ALA A 413 61.32 31.51 49.30
CA ALA A 413 60.09 30.87 48.88
C ALA A 413 59.82 29.61 49.72
N SER A 414 58.66 29.58 50.37
CA SER A 414 58.16 28.39 51.08
C SER A 414 57.11 27.67 50.22
N ILE A 415 57.30 26.38 50.00
CA ILE A 415 56.45 25.56 49.13
C ILE A 415 55.42 24.78 49.95
N SER A 416 54.18 24.69 49.47
CA SER A 416 53.16 23.76 49.97
C SER A 416 52.65 22.84 48.86
N GLY A 417 52.31 21.61 49.23
CA GLY A 417 51.81 20.60 48.30
C GLY A 417 52.90 20.05 47.37
N GLY A 418 52.55 19.51 46.21
CA GLY A 418 53.49 18.81 45.32
C GLY A 418 54.11 17.53 45.92
N ALA A 419 54.88 16.79 45.12
CA ALA A 419 55.70 15.67 45.59
C ALA A 419 57.17 16.06 45.73
N MET A 420 57.75 15.85 46.92
CA MET A 420 59.19 16.06 47.13
C MET A 420 60.03 14.99 46.40
N PRO A 421 61.27 15.30 45.96
CA PRO A 421 61.97 16.59 46.10
C PRO A 421 61.48 17.68 45.13
N TYR A 422 61.67 18.96 45.52
CA TYR A 422 61.45 20.12 44.67
C TYR A 422 62.76 20.53 43.99
N ASP A 423 62.68 20.91 42.73
CA ASP A 423 63.74 21.47 41.92
C ASP A 423 63.49 22.96 41.70
N PHE A 424 64.47 23.81 41.99
CA PHE A 424 64.38 25.26 41.83
C PHE A 424 65.26 25.69 40.66
N ASP A 425 64.65 26.32 39.66
CA ASP A 425 65.34 26.91 38.52
C ASP A 425 65.23 28.43 38.59
N TRP A 426 66.29 29.08 39.05
CA TRP A 426 66.35 30.53 39.17
C TRP A 426 66.94 31.13 37.89
N LEU A 427 66.15 31.94 37.17
CA LEU A 427 66.55 32.52 35.87
C LEU A 427 67.85 33.36 35.92
N HIS A 428 68.21 33.85 37.10
CA HIS A 428 69.40 34.68 37.31
C HIS A 428 70.63 33.88 37.76
N ASP A 429 70.47 32.65 38.23
CA ASP A 429 71.54 31.77 38.71
C ASP A 429 71.16 30.29 38.64
N ASP A 430 71.56 29.64 37.55
CA ASP A 430 71.31 28.20 37.29
C ASP A 430 71.97 27.27 38.33
N ALA A 431 72.88 27.75 39.18
CA ALA A 431 73.54 26.94 40.21
C ALA A 431 72.78 26.95 41.56
N LEU A 432 71.75 27.79 41.69
CA LEU A 432 70.96 27.91 42.91
C LEU A 432 69.78 26.92 42.87
N GLU A 433 69.88 25.81 43.60
CA GLU A 433 68.88 24.72 43.58
C GLU A 433 67.98 24.70 44.84
N ASN A 434 67.84 25.82 45.54
CA ASN A 434 67.04 25.89 46.78
C ASN A 434 66.13 27.12 46.82
N GLY A 435 65.20 27.13 47.78
CA GLY A 435 64.19 28.19 47.92
C GLY A 435 64.68 29.52 48.50
N LEU A 436 65.97 29.67 48.81
CA LEU A 436 66.56 30.88 49.38
C LEU A 436 67.63 31.44 48.44
N ALA A 437 67.33 32.58 47.82
CA ALA A 437 68.28 33.38 47.05
C ALA A 437 68.76 34.57 47.90
N GLU A 438 70.07 34.72 48.12
CA GLU A 438 70.68 35.80 48.90
C GLU A 438 71.72 36.57 48.09
N GLY A 439 72.06 37.78 48.53
CA GLY A 439 73.08 38.59 47.87
C GLY A 439 72.58 39.24 46.58
N LEU A 440 71.29 39.55 46.53
CA LEU A 440 70.62 40.07 45.35
C LEU A 440 70.74 41.60 45.27
N LEU A 441 70.78 42.13 44.05
CA LEU A 441 70.74 43.56 43.74
C LEU A 441 69.28 43.99 43.47
N PRO A 442 68.96 45.30 43.49
CA PRO A 442 67.65 45.77 43.06
C PRO A 442 67.41 45.40 41.60
N GLY A 443 66.26 44.79 41.30
CA GLY A 443 66.01 44.24 39.96
C GLY A 443 64.88 43.23 39.90
N ALA A 444 64.61 42.73 38.68
CA ALA A 444 63.59 41.72 38.43
C ALA A 444 64.17 40.31 38.55
N TYR A 445 63.40 39.42 39.17
CA TYR A 445 63.75 38.03 39.44
C TYR A 445 62.61 37.11 39.04
N ALA A 446 62.97 35.95 38.49
CA ALA A 446 62.05 34.90 38.12
C ALA A 446 62.63 33.55 38.54
N PHE A 447 61.76 32.65 38.98
CA PHE A 447 62.13 31.26 39.24
C PHE A 447 60.97 30.32 38.95
N THR A 448 61.31 29.09 38.56
CA THR A 448 60.36 28.00 38.38
C THR A 448 60.66 26.93 39.42
N ILE A 449 59.64 26.45 40.12
CA ILE A 449 59.74 25.28 40.99
C ILE A 449 59.09 24.11 40.27
N THR A 450 59.77 22.97 40.22
CA THR A 450 59.22 21.72 39.69
C THR A 450 59.24 20.63 40.77
N ASP A 451 58.16 19.89 40.94
CA ASP A 451 58.09 18.76 41.87
C ASP A 451 58.56 17.43 41.25
N ALA A 452 58.63 16.36 42.05
CA ALA A 452 59.07 15.04 41.59
C ALA A 452 58.14 14.38 40.55
N ASN A 453 56.90 14.85 40.42
CA ASN A 453 55.93 14.40 39.42
C ASN A 453 55.96 15.28 38.15
N GLY A 454 56.82 16.30 38.11
CA GLY A 454 56.97 17.21 36.98
C GLY A 454 55.99 18.39 36.98
N CYS A 455 55.24 18.60 38.06
CA CYS A 455 54.35 19.75 38.19
C CYS A 455 55.18 21.00 38.47
N SER A 456 54.93 22.10 37.75
CA SER A 456 55.73 23.31 37.85
C SER A 456 54.92 24.58 38.12
N THR A 457 55.45 25.48 38.96
CA THR A 457 54.92 26.84 39.14
C THR A 457 56.01 27.88 38.91
N GLU A 458 55.67 28.97 38.24
CA GLU A 458 56.57 30.09 37.96
C GLU A 458 56.21 31.30 38.81
N GLN A 459 57.22 31.97 39.35
CA GLN A 459 57.06 33.22 40.08
C GLN A 459 57.91 34.32 39.46
N ASN A 460 57.30 35.48 39.24
CA ASN A 460 57.95 36.70 38.78
C ASN A 460 57.80 37.80 39.84
N LEU A 461 58.90 38.46 40.19
CA LEU A 461 58.90 39.55 41.16
C LEU A 461 60.04 40.55 40.91
N SER A 462 60.08 41.61 41.70
CA SER A 462 61.18 42.57 41.71
C SER A 462 61.55 42.98 43.13
N LEU A 463 62.84 43.13 43.38
CA LEU A 463 63.37 43.76 44.58
C LEU A 463 63.61 45.24 44.31
N GLU A 464 63.13 46.10 45.21
CA GLU A 464 63.31 47.54 45.15
C GLU A 464 64.61 47.94 45.86
N ASP A 465 65.17 49.11 45.53
CA ASP A 465 66.31 49.66 46.30
C ASP A 465 65.78 50.43 47.51
N ASN A 466 65.98 49.86 48.70
CA ASN A 466 65.65 50.53 49.94
C ASN A 466 66.68 51.63 50.23
N THR A 467 66.36 52.84 49.76
CA THR A 467 67.14 54.05 49.97
C THR A 467 66.73 54.81 51.25
N GLU A 468 65.79 54.27 52.04
CA GLU A 468 65.45 54.85 53.33
C GLU A 468 66.63 54.67 54.29
N VAL A 469 67.44 55.72 54.41
CA VAL A 469 68.36 55.88 55.53
C VAL A 469 67.49 55.91 56.79
N PRO A 470 67.70 55.04 57.80
CA PRO A 470 66.97 55.13 59.05
C PRO A 470 67.17 56.54 59.59
N GLN A 471 66.11 57.36 59.59
CA GLN A 471 66.18 58.67 60.22
C GLN A 471 66.54 58.41 61.69
N PRO A 472 67.69 58.90 62.19
CA PRO A 472 67.96 58.77 63.60
C PRO A 472 66.84 59.50 64.33
N GLU A 473 66.04 58.75 65.11
CA GLU A 473 65.05 59.34 66.01
C GLU A 473 65.84 60.05 67.12
N LEU A 474 66.25 61.29 66.84
CA LEU A 474 66.74 62.20 67.85
C LEU A 474 65.53 62.50 68.73
N GLY A 475 65.35 61.68 69.77
CA GLY A 475 64.22 61.76 70.70
C GLY A 475 63.97 63.19 71.18
N GLN A 476 62.77 63.45 71.73
CA GLN A 476 62.32 64.80 72.05
C GLN A 476 63.37 65.64 72.80
N ASP A 477 63.68 66.78 72.20
CA ASP A 477 64.61 67.79 72.69
C ASP A 477 64.17 68.33 74.06
N THR A 478 64.76 67.82 75.13
CA THR A 478 64.59 68.37 76.48
C THR A 478 65.77 69.28 76.84
N ALA A 479 65.66 70.54 76.40
CA ALA A 479 65.99 71.76 77.13
C ALA A 479 67.47 72.23 77.32
N PHE A 480 67.72 73.41 76.73
CA PHE A 480 68.32 74.66 77.29
C PHE A 480 69.85 74.87 77.34
N CYS A 481 70.36 75.80 76.50
CA CYS A 481 70.75 77.19 76.85
C CYS A 481 71.39 77.93 75.64
N GLU A 482 71.17 79.25 75.56
CA GLU A 482 71.71 80.17 74.54
C GLU A 482 73.24 80.11 74.41
N ASP A 483 73.71 80.24 73.16
CA ASP A 483 75.10 80.46 72.72
C ASP A 483 76.11 79.29 72.84
N VAL A 484 75.71 78.09 72.44
CA VAL A 484 76.66 77.02 72.08
C VAL A 484 76.40 76.51 70.67
N VAL A 485 77.36 76.72 69.75
CA VAL A 485 77.41 76.02 68.47
C VAL A 485 77.91 74.61 68.75
N PHE A 486 77.03 73.61 68.66
CA PHE A 486 77.46 72.22 68.55
C PHE A 486 77.92 71.97 67.12
N VAL A 487 79.22 71.74 66.93
CA VAL A 487 79.73 71.10 65.71
C VAL A 487 79.61 69.60 65.95
N LEU A 488 78.62 68.96 65.32
CA LEU A 488 78.58 67.52 65.18
C LEU A 488 79.62 67.15 64.10
N ASP A 489 80.79 66.68 64.53
CA ASP A 489 81.75 66.05 63.63
C ASP A 489 81.29 64.60 63.39
N GLY A 490 80.36 64.45 62.46
CA GLY A 490 79.93 63.16 61.94
C GLY A 490 80.95 62.67 60.92
N HIS A 491 81.80 61.73 61.30
CA HIS A 491 82.68 61.04 60.36
C HIS A 491 81.88 59.97 59.60
N ILE A 492 81.49 60.26 58.35
CA ILE A 492 81.07 59.24 57.40
C ILE A 492 82.32 58.81 56.64
N ALA A 493 82.86 57.63 56.97
CA ALA A 493 83.94 57.05 56.20
C ALA A 493 83.39 56.62 54.84
N ASN A 494 83.84 57.28 53.77
CA ASN A 494 83.61 56.97 52.35
C ASN A 494 82.17 57.15 51.81
N ALA A 495 81.62 58.37 51.88
CA ALA A 495 80.53 58.77 50.99
C ALA A 495 81.03 59.76 49.94
N THR A 496 81.06 59.35 48.67
CA THR A 496 81.18 60.24 47.50
C THR A 496 79.78 60.64 47.05
N PHE A 497 79.42 61.90 47.24
CA PHE A 497 78.21 62.50 46.65
C PHE A 497 78.51 62.89 45.19
N GLN A 498 77.71 62.37 44.25
CA GLN A 498 77.68 62.85 42.85
C GLN A 498 76.60 63.91 42.67
#